data_AF-A0A8J4XUI7-F1
#
_entry.id   AF-A0A8J4XUI7-F1
#
_cell.length_a   1.000
_cell.length_b   1.000
_cell.length_c   1.000
_cell.angle_alpha   90.00
_cell.angle_beta   90.00
_cell.angle_gamma   90.00
#
_symmetry.space_group_name_H-M   'P 1'
#
loop_
_entity.id
_entity.type
_entity.pdbx_description
1 polymer ?
#
loop_
_entity_poly.entity_id
_entity_poly.type
_entity_poly.pdbx_seq_one_letter_code
_entity_poly.pdbx_strand_id
1 'polypeptide(L)'
;MKLPFSVFLSAERPGLVKMPSAIDRSVVRQNVRFMHSRSQFSPEYFQFLKKLIMTNHPFVLQPPQDRVTEAEEIAMISGQLCSKFLFSVGLHTKKTLRGPAGEWYDALQVHLRASGHTRAWFAQHVLFAQPHRFVEYLLECPAPEVRMVFGKLIVLVAHCARNDPPLPLGWGPLKHHPGLDMSGGSCTLSDQLLVAVLLLLNKEVSEHGRHLVQYFHLFHLYASLGPAEKLQLLKLNVVEMFMLVALDEGPGPAIKYQYAELGRLYQVVSQLIRCCDVAQKQQSSQSVSRT
;
A
#
# COMPACT_ATOMS: atom_id res chain seq x y z
N MET A 1 16.47 -16.82 29.66
CA MET A 1 17.15 -15.52 29.75
C MET A 1 16.74 -14.88 31.08
N LYS A 2 17.59 -14.99 32.12
CA LYS A 2 17.31 -14.45 33.46
C LYS A 2 17.47 -12.92 33.42
N LEU A 3 16.41 -12.19 33.78
CA LEU A 3 16.44 -10.74 33.92
C LEU A 3 17.31 -10.34 35.13
N PRO A 4 18.17 -9.31 35.03
CA PRO A 4 19.05 -8.91 36.12
C PRO A 4 18.43 -7.76 36.92
N PHE A 5 17.25 -7.91 37.54
CA PHE A 5 16.69 -6.84 38.39
C PHE A 5 15.84 -7.34 39.57
N SER A 6 16.26 -8.41 40.24
CA SER A 6 15.66 -8.78 41.55
C SER A 6 16.66 -9.16 42.64
N VAL A 7 17.92 -8.73 42.54
CA VAL A 7 18.88 -8.89 43.66
C VAL A 7 19.29 -7.52 44.17
N PHE A 8 18.37 -6.88 44.88
CA PHE A 8 18.71 -6.04 46.02
C PHE A 8 17.94 -6.58 47.24
N LEU A 9 18.21 -7.85 47.58
CA LEU A 9 18.05 -8.29 48.95
C LEU A 9 19.20 -7.66 49.74
N SER A 10 18.83 -6.70 50.58
CA SER A 10 19.51 -6.24 51.80
C SER A 10 21.00 -6.54 51.92
N ALA A 11 21.82 -5.65 51.36
CA ALA A 11 23.06 -5.28 52.01
C ALA A 11 22.93 -3.80 52.35
N GLU A 12 22.72 -3.48 53.63
CA GLU A 12 22.69 -2.11 54.11
C GLU A 12 24.06 -1.46 53.86
N ARG A 13 24.20 -0.77 52.72
CA ARG A 13 25.31 0.15 52.48
C ARG A 13 24.92 1.50 53.08
N PRO A 14 25.60 1.98 54.13
CA PRO A 14 25.30 3.29 54.70
C PRO A 14 25.55 4.35 53.64
N GLY A 15 24.53 5.15 53.32
CA GLY A 15 24.62 6.26 52.36
C GLY A 15 23.81 6.09 51.06
N LEU A 16 23.14 4.96 50.81
CA LEU A 16 22.22 4.86 49.67
C LEU A 16 20.89 5.55 50.00
N VAL A 17 20.60 6.65 49.30
CA VAL A 17 19.28 7.29 49.31
C VAL A 17 18.24 6.26 48.86
N LYS A 18 17.39 5.80 49.79
CA LYS A 18 16.27 4.91 49.50
C LYS A 18 15.26 5.66 48.64
N MET A 19 14.85 5.05 47.52
CA MET A 19 13.82 5.62 46.67
C MET A 19 12.52 5.83 47.47
N PRO A 20 11.93 7.04 47.46
CA PRO A 20 10.65 7.27 48.11
C PRO A 20 9.59 6.30 47.60
N SER A 21 8.77 5.76 48.50
CA SER A 21 7.80 4.68 48.21
C SER A 21 6.80 5.04 47.11
N ALA A 22 6.46 6.32 46.95
CA ALA A 22 5.59 6.80 45.87
C ALA A 22 6.25 6.67 44.48
N ILE A 23 7.55 6.96 44.39
CA ILE A 23 8.32 6.85 43.15
C ILE A 23 8.52 5.37 42.81
N ASP A 24 8.88 4.55 43.79
CA ASP A 24 9.05 3.11 43.61
C ASP A 24 7.78 2.45 43.07
N ARG A 25 6.62 2.73 43.69
CA ARG A 25 5.30 2.24 43.21
C ARG A 25 4.96 2.74 41.81
N SER A 26 5.32 3.98 41.47
CA SER A 26 5.09 4.55 40.14
C SER A 26 5.93 3.84 39.08
N VAL A 27 7.23 3.66 39.35
CA VAL A 27 8.18 2.97 38.47
C VAL A 27 7.79 1.51 38.28
N VAL A 28 7.42 0.80 39.35
CA VAL A 28 6.92 -0.58 39.24
C VAL A 28 5.64 -0.63 38.40
N ARG A 29 4.68 0.27 38.61
CA ARG A 29 3.45 0.32 37.82
C ARG A 29 3.71 0.62 36.35
N GLN A 30 4.62 1.55 36.04
CA GLN A 30 5.04 1.83 34.67
C GLN A 30 5.78 0.64 34.06
N ASN A 31 6.67 -0.02 34.78
CA ASN A 31 7.41 -1.19 34.31
C ASN A 31 6.47 -2.39 34.07
N VAL A 32 5.49 -2.63 34.94
CA VAL A 32 4.48 -3.68 34.75
C VAL A 32 3.61 -3.37 33.53
N ARG A 33 3.16 -2.13 33.35
CA ARG A 33 2.43 -1.72 32.14
C ARG A 33 3.28 -1.86 30.89
N PHE A 34 4.53 -1.41 30.93
CA PHE A 34 5.50 -1.56 29.84
C PHE A 34 5.74 -3.04 29.52
N MET A 35 5.90 -3.90 30.53
CA MET A 35 6.04 -5.35 30.35
C MET A 35 4.77 -5.96 29.77
N HIS A 36 3.58 -5.57 30.20
CA HIS A 36 2.33 -6.03 29.59
C HIS A 36 2.21 -5.59 28.12
N SER A 37 2.49 -4.32 27.81
CA SER A 37 2.52 -3.83 26.43
C SER A 37 3.60 -4.51 25.58
N ARG A 38 4.76 -4.82 26.16
CA ARG A 38 5.84 -5.55 25.47
C ARG A 38 5.52 -7.04 25.30
N SER A 39 4.77 -7.63 26.23
CA SER A 39 4.28 -9.01 26.16
C SER A 39 3.07 -9.17 25.24
N GLN A 40 2.34 -8.10 24.93
CA GLN A 40 1.23 -8.11 23.97
C GLN A 40 1.69 -8.28 22.51
N PHE A 41 2.92 -7.88 22.18
CA PHE A 41 3.48 -7.94 20.82
C PHE A 41 4.70 -8.85 20.77
N SER A 42 4.47 -10.15 20.94
CA SER A 42 5.49 -11.20 20.82
C SER A 42 5.45 -11.86 19.43
N PRO A 43 6.54 -12.53 18.99
CA PRO A 43 6.53 -13.30 17.74
C PRO A 43 5.39 -14.34 17.68
N GLU A 44 5.05 -14.93 18.82
CA GLU A 44 3.96 -15.91 18.94
C GLU A 44 2.60 -15.26 18.67
N TYR A 45 2.37 -14.02 19.12
CA TYR A 45 1.14 -13.28 18.82
C TYR A 45 1.00 -13.01 17.31
N PHE A 46 2.09 -12.57 16.66
CA PHE A 46 2.12 -12.33 15.22
C PHE A 46 1.88 -13.63 14.43
N GLN A 47 2.50 -14.72 14.86
CA GLN A 47 2.32 -16.03 14.23
C GLN A 47 0.90 -16.57 14.46
N PHE A 48 0.34 -16.42 15.66
CA PHE A 48 -1.03 -16.77 15.97
C PHE A 48 -2.00 -16.03 15.06
N LEU A 49 -1.86 -14.71 14.94
CA LEU A 49 -2.74 -13.91 14.11
C LEU A 49 -2.64 -14.30 12.64
N LYS A 50 -1.42 -14.49 12.13
CA LYS A 50 -1.19 -14.95 10.76
C LYS A 50 -1.85 -16.31 10.51
N LYS A 51 -1.66 -17.28 11.41
CA LYS A 51 -2.29 -18.61 11.33
C LYS A 51 -3.82 -18.52 11.38
N LEU A 52 -4.37 -17.67 12.25
CA LEU A 52 -5.81 -17.43 12.35
C LEU A 52 -6.40 -16.89 11.03
N ILE A 53 -5.68 -16.00 10.33
CA ILE A 53 -6.11 -15.48 9.02
C ILE A 53 -5.98 -16.54 7.93
N MET A 54 -4.89 -17.31 7.94
CA MET A 54 -4.57 -18.29 6.89
C MET A 54 -5.38 -19.57 7.00
N THR A 55 -5.86 -19.94 8.19
CA THR A 55 -6.68 -21.16 8.37
C THR A 55 -7.98 -21.11 7.56
N ASN A 56 -8.45 -19.91 7.23
CA ASN A 56 -9.67 -19.71 6.45
C ASN A 56 -9.42 -19.76 4.93
N HIS A 57 -8.15 -19.77 4.46
CA HIS A 57 -7.82 -19.75 3.03
C HIS A 57 -8.47 -20.87 2.23
N PRO A 58 -8.43 -22.15 2.65
CA PRO A 58 -8.99 -23.24 1.84
C PRO A 58 -10.49 -23.05 1.59
N PHE A 59 -11.23 -22.61 2.62
CA PHE A 59 -12.66 -22.38 2.52
C PHE A 59 -13.00 -21.17 1.63
N VAL A 60 -12.21 -20.10 1.72
CA VAL A 60 -12.40 -18.89 0.90
C VAL A 60 -12.04 -19.12 -0.57
N LEU A 61 -11.01 -19.92 -0.85
CA LEU A 61 -10.57 -20.22 -2.22
C LEU A 61 -11.50 -21.18 -2.95
N GLN A 62 -12.06 -22.15 -2.22
CA GLN A 62 -12.91 -23.20 -2.79
C GLN A 62 -14.16 -23.40 -1.91
N PRO A 63 -15.07 -22.41 -1.89
CA PRO A 63 -16.29 -22.54 -1.13
C PRO A 63 -17.22 -23.59 -1.76
N PRO A 64 -17.89 -24.42 -0.94
CA PRO A 64 -19.03 -25.21 -1.41
C PRO A 64 -20.09 -24.30 -2.05
N GLN A 65 -20.79 -24.79 -3.09
CA GLN A 65 -21.74 -23.98 -3.85
C GLN A 65 -22.86 -23.37 -2.99
N ASP A 66 -23.27 -24.07 -1.94
CA ASP A 66 -24.29 -23.67 -0.97
C ASP A 66 -23.77 -22.69 0.10
N ARG A 67 -22.45 -22.40 0.12
CA ARG A 67 -21.78 -21.61 1.17
C ARG A 67 -20.93 -20.45 0.64
N VAL A 68 -21.15 -20.02 -0.60
CA VAL A 68 -20.42 -18.90 -1.19
C VAL A 68 -20.56 -17.62 -0.34
N THR A 69 -21.77 -17.31 0.12
CA THR A 69 -22.01 -16.14 0.99
C THR A 69 -21.25 -16.23 2.32
N GLU A 70 -21.24 -17.41 2.96
CA GLU A 70 -20.49 -17.64 4.20
C GLU A 70 -18.98 -17.44 3.97
N ALA A 71 -18.46 -17.89 2.83
CA ALA A 71 -17.06 -17.68 2.46
C ALA A 71 -16.72 -16.21 2.22
N GLU A 72 -17.63 -15.44 1.60
CA GLU A 72 -17.45 -13.99 1.45
C GLU A 72 -17.44 -13.26 2.81
N GLU A 73 -18.31 -13.66 3.75
CA GLU A 73 -18.34 -13.10 5.11
C GLU A 73 -17.05 -13.41 5.88
N ILE A 74 -16.59 -14.66 5.82
CA ILE A 74 -15.32 -15.07 6.43
C ILE A 74 -14.14 -14.31 5.81
N ALA A 75 -14.14 -14.13 4.48
CA ALA A 75 -13.13 -13.34 3.79
C ALA A 75 -13.16 -11.88 4.23
N MET A 76 -14.33 -11.28 4.36
CA MET A 76 -14.50 -9.92 4.88
C MET A 76 -13.92 -9.80 6.28
N ILE A 77 -14.35 -10.63 7.23
CA ILE A 77 -13.90 -10.56 8.64
C ILE A 77 -12.39 -10.80 8.75
N SER A 78 -11.87 -11.81 8.03
CA SER A 78 -10.44 -12.14 8.01
C SER A 78 -9.61 -11.01 7.39
N GLY A 79 -10.11 -10.44 6.29
CA GLY A 79 -9.51 -9.28 5.62
C GLY A 79 -9.49 -8.05 6.51
N GLN A 80 -10.58 -7.77 7.22
CA GLN A 80 -10.67 -6.66 8.19
C GLN A 80 -9.69 -6.83 9.34
N LEU A 81 -9.63 -8.02 9.94
CA LEU A 81 -8.70 -8.34 11.04
C LEU A 81 -7.24 -8.15 10.59
N CYS A 82 -6.88 -8.77 9.47
CA CYS A 82 -5.54 -8.67 8.91
C CYS A 82 -5.16 -7.22 8.59
N SER A 83 -6.04 -6.49 7.90
CA SER A 83 -5.78 -5.11 7.49
C SER A 83 -5.65 -4.17 8.68
N LYS A 84 -6.58 -4.25 9.65
CA LYS A 84 -6.51 -3.42 10.87
C LYS A 84 -5.21 -3.68 11.62
N PHE A 85 -4.83 -4.95 11.78
CA PHE A 85 -3.57 -5.30 12.43
C PHE A 85 -2.35 -4.79 11.66
N LEU A 86 -2.26 -5.07 10.36
CA LEU A 86 -1.09 -4.71 9.55
C LEU A 86 -0.83 -3.21 9.54
N PHE A 87 -1.87 -2.42 9.31
CA PHE A 87 -1.75 -0.96 9.17
C PHE A 87 -1.79 -0.18 10.48
N SER A 88 -1.96 -0.86 11.62
CA SER A 88 -1.88 -0.23 12.95
C SER A 88 -0.68 -0.70 13.77
N VAL A 89 -0.18 -1.91 13.50
CA VAL A 89 0.89 -2.54 14.29
C VAL A 89 1.87 -3.28 13.38
N GLY A 90 1.36 -4.19 12.55
CA GLY A 90 2.18 -5.19 11.87
C GLY A 90 3.33 -4.59 11.05
N LEU A 91 3.02 -3.64 10.18
CA LEU A 91 4.00 -3.01 9.28
C LEU A 91 4.88 -1.97 9.99
N HIS A 92 4.45 -1.43 11.14
CA HIS A 92 5.22 -0.50 11.97
C HIS A 92 6.26 -1.18 12.86
N THR A 93 6.06 -2.46 13.19
CA THR A 93 7.02 -3.22 14.02
C THR A 93 8.26 -3.65 13.25
N LYS A 94 9.34 -4.05 13.94
CA LYS A 94 10.59 -4.51 13.31
C LYS A 94 10.43 -5.84 12.56
N LYS A 95 11.23 -6.06 11.52
CA LYS A 95 11.27 -7.31 10.73
C LYS A 95 11.46 -8.56 11.60
N THR A 96 12.28 -8.46 12.64
CA THR A 96 12.54 -9.56 13.59
C THR A 96 11.30 -10.00 14.36
N LEU A 97 10.30 -9.12 14.51
CA LEU A 97 9.06 -9.41 15.21
C LEU A 97 7.97 -9.85 14.24
N ARG A 98 7.75 -9.08 13.17
CA ARG A 98 6.68 -9.35 12.19
C ARG A 98 6.98 -10.48 11.21
N GLY A 99 8.26 -10.84 11.03
CA GLY A 99 8.72 -11.72 9.96
C GLY A 99 8.78 -11.02 8.59
N PRO A 100 8.89 -11.79 7.50
CA PRO A 100 8.88 -11.25 6.15
C PRO A 100 7.56 -10.56 5.81
N ALA A 101 7.61 -9.33 5.30
CA ALA A 101 6.40 -8.60 4.90
C ALA A 101 5.60 -9.34 3.80
N GLY A 102 6.28 -10.10 2.93
CA GLY A 102 5.64 -10.87 1.86
C GLY A 102 4.64 -11.91 2.36
N GLU A 103 4.91 -12.57 3.50
CA GLU A 103 3.97 -13.54 4.08
C GLU A 103 2.66 -12.90 4.54
N TRP A 104 2.70 -11.62 4.92
CA TRP A 104 1.50 -10.86 5.27
C TRP A 104 0.70 -10.45 4.06
N TYR A 105 1.38 -10.16 2.94
CA TYR A 105 0.72 -10.02 1.64
C TYR A 105 0.01 -11.33 1.27
N ASP A 106 0.68 -12.48 1.39
CA ASP A 106 0.11 -13.79 1.08
C ASP A 106 -1.10 -14.12 1.97
N ALA A 107 -1.04 -13.76 3.25
CA ALA A 107 -2.16 -13.92 4.18
C ALA A 107 -3.38 -13.06 3.79
N LEU A 108 -3.17 -11.81 3.36
CA LEU A 108 -4.25 -10.86 3.06
C LEU A 108 -4.84 -11.03 1.65
N GLN A 109 -4.01 -11.35 0.65
CA GLN A 109 -4.39 -11.27 -0.75
C GLN A 109 -5.51 -12.24 -1.16
N VAL A 110 -5.64 -13.38 -0.46
CA VAL A 110 -6.72 -14.36 -0.70
C VAL A 110 -8.08 -13.74 -0.39
N HIS A 111 -8.16 -13.07 0.76
CA HIS A 111 -9.39 -12.42 1.23
C HIS A 111 -9.79 -11.22 0.37
N LEU A 112 -8.82 -10.42 -0.09
CA LEU A 112 -9.09 -9.31 -1.00
C LEU A 112 -9.57 -9.77 -2.40
N ARG A 113 -9.22 -10.97 -2.84
CA ARG A 113 -9.72 -11.52 -4.10
C ARG A 113 -11.15 -12.06 -3.99
N ALA A 114 -11.54 -12.52 -2.80
CA ALA A 114 -12.80 -13.23 -2.57
C ALA A 114 -14.03 -12.47 -3.05
N SER A 115 -14.17 -11.18 -2.73
CA SER A 115 -15.35 -10.40 -3.13
C SER A 115 -15.06 -8.92 -3.34
N GLY A 116 -15.86 -8.29 -4.22
CA GLY A 116 -15.83 -6.84 -4.45
C GLY A 116 -16.13 -6.03 -3.18
N HIS A 117 -17.01 -6.55 -2.32
CA HIS A 117 -17.30 -5.96 -1.01
C HIS A 117 -16.05 -5.84 -0.14
N THR A 118 -15.23 -6.90 -0.06
CA THR A 118 -14.01 -6.90 0.76
C THR A 118 -12.99 -5.88 0.23
N ARG A 119 -12.86 -5.77 -1.10
CA ARG A 119 -12.01 -4.73 -1.74
C ARG A 119 -12.51 -3.32 -1.46
N ALA A 120 -13.81 -3.09 -1.61
CA ALA A 120 -14.43 -1.80 -1.35
C ALA A 120 -14.22 -1.39 0.11
N TRP A 121 -14.45 -2.31 1.06
CA TRP A 121 -14.20 -2.05 2.47
C TRP A 121 -12.74 -1.71 2.73
N PHE A 122 -11.80 -2.49 2.18
CA PHE A 122 -10.36 -2.24 2.33
C PHE A 122 -9.98 -0.87 1.79
N ALA A 123 -10.33 -0.56 0.55
CA ALA A 123 -10.00 0.71 -0.06
C ALA A 123 -10.57 1.88 0.74
N GLN A 124 -11.81 1.80 1.19
CA GLN A 124 -12.41 2.86 1.98
C GLN A 124 -11.76 3.05 3.35
N HIS A 125 -11.71 2.00 4.16
CA HIS A 125 -11.40 2.12 5.58
C HIS A 125 -9.90 2.11 5.83
N VAL A 126 -9.13 1.48 4.92
CA VAL A 126 -7.69 1.35 5.05
C VAL A 126 -6.96 2.40 4.23
N LEU A 127 -7.43 2.74 3.02
CA LEU A 127 -6.71 3.68 2.15
C LEU A 127 -7.33 5.08 2.18
N PHE A 128 -8.59 5.21 1.77
CA PHE A 128 -9.23 6.51 1.58
C PHE A 128 -9.63 7.23 2.87
N ALA A 129 -9.90 6.50 3.96
CA ALA A 129 -10.10 7.08 5.28
C ALA A 129 -8.80 7.61 5.90
N GLN A 130 -7.64 7.20 5.38
CA GLN A 130 -6.31 7.61 5.84
C GLN A 130 -5.40 7.90 4.63
N PRO A 131 -5.68 8.94 3.81
CA PRO A 131 -4.99 9.15 2.54
C PRO A 131 -3.47 9.31 2.66
N HIS A 132 -2.97 9.80 3.80
CA HIS A 132 -1.54 9.91 4.08
C HIS A 132 -0.80 8.57 3.96
N ARG A 133 -1.50 7.43 4.10
CA ARG A 133 -0.90 6.09 3.97
C ARG A 133 -0.27 5.85 2.60
N PHE A 134 -0.77 6.49 1.55
CA PHE A 134 -0.13 6.38 0.24
C PHE A 134 1.30 6.93 0.29
N VAL A 135 1.50 8.08 0.90
CA VAL A 135 2.83 8.69 1.09
C VAL A 135 3.64 7.90 2.12
N GLU A 136 3.07 7.63 3.29
CA GLU A 136 3.71 6.91 4.40
C GLU A 136 4.33 5.59 3.92
N TYR A 137 3.57 4.77 3.20
CA TYR A 137 4.00 3.43 2.82
C TYR A 137 4.69 3.34 1.46
N LEU A 138 4.36 4.19 0.49
CA LEU A 138 4.98 4.12 -0.85
C LEU A 138 6.26 4.95 -0.94
N LEU A 139 6.28 6.13 -0.30
CA LEU A 139 7.31 7.15 -0.46
C LEU A 139 8.19 7.34 0.77
N GLU A 140 7.66 7.24 1.98
CA GLU A 140 8.43 7.52 3.22
C GLU A 140 8.98 6.27 3.89
N CYS A 141 8.26 5.15 3.82
CA CYS A 141 8.56 3.97 4.62
C CYS A 141 10.00 3.50 4.38
N PRO A 142 10.84 3.39 5.43
CA PRO A 142 12.26 3.08 5.30
C PRO A 142 12.53 1.61 4.93
N ALA A 143 11.53 0.72 5.08
CA ALA A 143 11.67 -0.71 4.82
C ALA A 143 11.25 -1.04 3.37
N PRO A 144 12.19 -1.40 2.47
CA PRO A 144 11.87 -1.65 1.06
C PRO A 144 10.85 -2.76 0.84
N GLU A 145 10.90 -3.83 1.66
CA GLU A 145 9.94 -4.93 1.58
C GLU A 145 8.51 -4.50 1.94
N VAL A 146 8.35 -3.53 2.85
CA VAL A 146 7.04 -3.00 3.23
C VAL A 146 6.48 -2.13 2.11
N ARG A 147 7.32 -1.26 1.52
CA ARG A 147 6.91 -0.47 0.34
C ARG A 147 6.46 -1.36 -0.81
N MET A 148 7.21 -2.43 -1.07
CA MET A 148 6.88 -3.41 -2.10
C MET A 148 5.54 -4.11 -1.83
N VAL A 149 5.33 -4.57 -0.59
CA VAL A 149 4.06 -5.20 -0.19
C VAL A 149 2.88 -4.24 -0.33
N PHE A 150 3.04 -2.99 0.11
CA PHE A 150 1.99 -1.98 -0.03
C PHE A 150 1.66 -1.69 -1.50
N GLY A 151 2.68 -1.51 -2.35
CA GLY A 151 2.49 -1.37 -3.80
C GLY A 151 1.77 -2.58 -4.41
N LYS A 152 2.15 -3.81 -4.03
CA LYS A 152 1.46 -5.04 -4.49
C LYS A 152 0.00 -5.10 -4.03
N LEU A 153 -0.32 -4.65 -2.81
CA LEU A 153 -1.71 -4.58 -2.34
C LEU A 153 -2.54 -3.59 -3.16
N ILE A 154 -1.99 -2.41 -3.48
CA ILE A 154 -2.67 -1.44 -4.36
C ILE A 154 -2.91 -2.06 -5.75
N VAL A 155 -1.88 -2.63 -6.37
CA VAL A 155 -1.97 -3.28 -7.69
C VAL A 155 -3.00 -4.40 -7.70
N LEU A 156 -3.00 -5.24 -6.66
CA LEU A 156 -3.95 -6.34 -6.50
C LEU A 156 -5.40 -5.82 -6.46
N VAL A 157 -5.67 -4.86 -5.57
CA VAL A 157 -7.03 -4.34 -5.40
C VAL A 157 -7.47 -3.63 -6.67
N ALA A 158 -6.60 -2.80 -7.25
CA ALA A 158 -6.90 -2.14 -8.51
C ALA A 158 -7.20 -3.14 -9.63
N HIS A 159 -6.41 -4.20 -9.79
CA HIS A 159 -6.65 -5.22 -10.83
C HIS A 159 -7.96 -5.95 -10.64
N CYS A 160 -8.22 -6.47 -9.44
CA CYS A 160 -9.45 -7.22 -9.16
C CYS A 160 -10.71 -6.34 -9.23
N ALA A 161 -10.58 -5.05 -8.91
CA ALA A 161 -11.71 -4.14 -8.88
C ALA A 161 -12.10 -3.54 -10.24
N ARG A 162 -11.43 -3.93 -11.34
CA ARG A 162 -11.77 -3.46 -12.69
C ARG A 162 -13.15 -3.93 -13.15
N ASN A 163 -13.54 -5.12 -12.71
CA ASN A 163 -14.81 -5.75 -13.07
C ASN A 163 -15.85 -5.62 -11.94
N ASP A 164 -15.52 -4.91 -10.86
CA ASP A 164 -16.47 -4.67 -9.78
C ASP A 164 -17.55 -3.69 -10.22
N PRO A 165 -18.78 -3.80 -9.66
CA PRO A 165 -19.78 -2.77 -9.85
C PRO A 165 -19.22 -1.39 -9.48
N PRO A 166 -19.56 -0.35 -10.25
CA PRO A 166 -19.06 0.99 -9.97
C PRO A 166 -19.51 1.46 -8.60
N LEU A 167 -18.60 2.14 -7.90
CA LEU A 167 -18.89 2.68 -6.58
C LEU A 167 -19.71 3.97 -6.69
N PRO A 168 -20.53 4.32 -5.68
CA PRO A 168 -21.21 5.60 -5.63
C PRO A 168 -20.20 6.76 -5.74
N LEU A 169 -20.53 7.79 -6.52
CA LEU A 169 -19.67 8.97 -6.81
C LEU A 169 -19.20 9.73 -5.55
N GLY A 170 -19.83 9.50 -4.39
CA GLY A 170 -19.43 10.06 -3.10
C GLY A 170 -18.33 9.29 -2.36
N TRP A 171 -17.58 8.40 -3.02
CA TRP A 171 -16.52 7.57 -2.42
C TRP A 171 -15.13 7.91 -3.02
N GLY A 172 -14.07 7.81 -2.22
CA GLY A 172 -12.68 8.00 -2.67
C GLY A 172 -12.16 9.45 -2.65
N PRO A 173 -10.93 9.69 -3.17
CA PRO A 173 -10.28 11.01 -3.18
C PRO A 173 -10.93 12.00 -4.16
N LEU A 174 -11.81 11.50 -5.03
CA LEU A 174 -12.53 12.30 -6.03
C LEU A 174 -13.79 13.00 -5.50
N LYS A 175 -14.13 12.83 -4.22
CA LYS A 175 -15.25 13.56 -3.59
C LYS A 175 -15.16 15.08 -3.77
N HIS A 176 -13.97 15.63 -4.00
CA HIS A 176 -13.70 17.07 -4.01
C HIS A 176 -12.83 17.54 -5.17
N HIS A 177 -12.60 16.73 -6.23
CA HIS A 177 -11.67 17.11 -7.30
C HIS A 177 -12.41 17.66 -8.53
N PRO A 178 -12.39 18.98 -8.77
CA PRO A 178 -12.81 19.55 -10.05
C PRO A 178 -11.66 19.37 -11.04
N GLY A 179 -11.85 18.64 -12.14
CA GLY A 179 -10.84 18.60 -13.21
C GLY A 179 -10.57 17.25 -13.86
N LEU A 180 -11.13 16.16 -13.33
CA LEU A 180 -11.33 14.96 -14.14
C LEU A 180 -12.74 15.08 -14.70
N ASP A 181 -12.85 15.50 -15.97
CA ASP A 181 -14.09 15.49 -16.74
C ASP A 181 -14.63 14.06 -16.82
N MET A 182 -15.32 13.62 -15.76
CA MET A 182 -16.01 12.33 -15.67
C MET A 182 -17.40 12.41 -16.29
N SER A 183 -17.56 13.28 -17.29
CA SER A 183 -18.81 13.76 -17.90
C SER A 183 -19.63 12.69 -18.63
N GLY A 184 -19.39 11.39 -18.41
CA GLY A 184 -20.17 10.33 -19.05
C GLY A 184 -19.89 8.89 -18.62
N GLY A 185 -19.23 8.61 -17.50
CA GLY A 185 -18.84 7.24 -17.15
C GLY A 185 -18.86 6.92 -15.65
N SER A 186 -19.31 5.71 -15.32
CA SER A 186 -19.18 5.16 -13.99
C SER A 186 -17.69 4.95 -13.64
N CYS A 187 -17.25 5.46 -12.48
CA CYS A 187 -15.86 5.35 -12.03
C CYS A 187 -15.67 4.08 -11.21
N THR A 188 -14.81 3.17 -11.66
CA THR A 188 -14.55 1.93 -10.92
C THR A 188 -13.67 2.21 -9.70
N LEU A 189 -13.69 1.33 -8.70
CA LEU A 189 -12.74 1.41 -7.58
C LEU A 189 -11.28 1.36 -8.06
N SER A 190 -11.03 0.64 -9.15
CA SER A 190 -9.72 0.57 -9.81
C SER A 190 -9.24 1.95 -10.25
N ASP A 191 -10.10 2.71 -10.94
CA ASP A 191 -9.80 4.07 -11.40
C ASP A 191 -9.52 4.99 -10.21
N GLN A 192 -10.37 4.95 -9.18
CA GLN A 192 -10.18 5.79 -7.99
C GLN A 192 -8.85 5.55 -7.29
N LEU A 193 -8.41 4.29 -7.20
CA LEU A 193 -7.13 3.94 -6.59
C LEU A 193 -5.94 4.43 -7.43
N LEU A 194 -5.97 4.21 -8.74
CA LEU A 194 -4.91 4.67 -9.64
C LEU A 194 -4.81 6.19 -9.65
N VAL A 195 -5.95 6.89 -9.69
CA VAL A 195 -6.00 8.34 -9.58
C VAL A 195 -5.46 8.83 -8.24
N ALA A 196 -5.80 8.17 -7.12
CA ALA A 196 -5.24 8.51 -5.81
C ALA A 196 -3.71 8.47 -5.80
N VAL A 197 -3.13 7.47 -6.46
CA VAL A 197 -1.66 7.34 -6.60
C VAL A 197 -1.10 8.38 -7.57
N LEU A 198 -1.78 8.68 -8.68
CA LEU A 198 -1.36 9.72 -9.63
C LEU A 198 -1.34 11.11 -8.98
N LEU A 199 -2.31 11.42 -8.12
CA LEU A 199 -2.38 12.71 -7.42
C LEU A 199 -1.18 12.98 -6.51
N LEU A 200 -0.39 11.95 -6.13
CA LEU A 200 0.87 12.15 -5.41
C LEU A 200 1.89 12.94 -6.26
N LEU A 201 1.78 12.94 -7.59
CA LEU A 201 2.65 13.70 -8.49
C LEU A 201 2.53 15.22 -8.30
N ASN A 202 1.38 15.71 -7.84
CA ASN A 202 1.13 17.14 -7.68
C ASN A 202 2.06 17.78 -6.64
N LYS A 203 2.57 17.00 -5.68
CA LYS A 203 3.42 17.52 -4.61
C LYS A 203 4.34 16.45 -4.02
N GLU A 204 3.76 15.38 -3.52
CA GLU A 204 4.42 14.38 -2.66
C GLU A 204 5.62 13.70 -3.32
N VAL A 205 5.52 13.38 -4.62
CA VAL A 205 6.59 12.69 -5.35
C VAL A 205 7.84 13.57 -5.45
N SER A 206 7.68 14.87 -5.68
CA SER A 206 8.80 15.82 -5.80
C SER A 206 9.60 15.96 -4.49
N GLU A 207 8.94 15.84 -3.35
CA GLU A 207 9.53 15.92 -2.01
C GLU A 207 10.26 14.61 -1.62
N HIS A 208 9.88 13.48 -2.22
CA HIS A 208 10.36 12.14 -1.85
C HIS A 208 11.26 11.47 -2.90
N GLY A 209 12.21 12.24 -3.44
CA GLY A 209 13.07 11.82 -4.56
C GLY A 209 13.83 10.49 -4.38
N ARG A 210 14.13 10.08 -3.15
CA ARG A 210 14.90 8.85 -2.85
C ARG A 210 14.16 7.55 -3.17
N HIS A 211 12.82 7.56 -3.15
CA HIS A 211 12.01 6.34 -3.28
C HIS A 211 11.12 6.35 -4.53
N LEU A 212 11.40 7.25 -5.49
CA LEU A 212 10.69 7.39 -6.77
C LEU A 212 10.60 6.10 -7.57
N VAL A 213 11.66 5.29 -7.56
CA VAL A 213 11.69 4.00 -8.26
C VAL A 213 10.50 3.13 -7.86
N GLN A 214 10.15 3.10 -6.57
CA GLN A 214 9.06 2.29 -6.06
C GLN A 214 7.69 2.83 -6.48
N TYR A 215 7.54 4.16 -6.54
CA TYR A 215 6.33 4.81 -7.05
C TYR A 215 6.07 4.38 -8.50
N PHE A 216 7.04 4.56 -9.40
CA PHE A 216 6.88 4.17 -10.80
C PHE A 216 6.81 2.65 -10.99
N HIS A 217 7.45 1.88 -10.11
CA HIS A 217 7.36 0.43 -10.12
C HIS A 217 5.93 -0.08 -9.89
N LEU A 218 5.10 0.63 -9.13
CA LEU A 218 3.68 0.29 -8.96
C LEU A 218 2.95 0.26 -10.31
N PHE A 219 3.11 1.30 -11.11
CA PHE A 219 2.51 1.38 -12.45
C PHE A 219 3.09 0.34 -13.40
N HIS A 220 4.38 0.05 -13.29
CA HIS A 220 5.01 -1.03 -14.06
C HIS A 220 4.44 -2.40 -13.71
N LEU A 221 4.25 -2.70 -12.41
CA LEU A 221 3.61 -3.94 -11.96
C LEU A 221 2.19 -4.06 -12.52
N TYR A 222 1.42 -2.96 -12.45
CA TYR A 222 0.05 -2.92 -12.94
C TYR A 222 -0.02 -3.12 -14.47
N ALA A 223 0.79 -2.38 -15.24
CA ALA A 223 0.87 -2.49 -16.70
C ALA A 223 1.33 -3.89 -17.16
N SER A 224 2.07 -4.62 -16.32
CA SER A 224 2.58 -5.95 -16.62
C SER A 224 1.54 -7.07 -16.44
N LEU A 225 0.35 -6.77 -15.88
CA LEU A 225 -0.70 -7.77 -15.68
C LEU A 225 -1.41 -8.15 -16.97
N GLY A 226 -1.58 -7.21 -17.91
CA GLY A 226 -2.24 -7.52 -19.18
C GLY A 226 -2.60 -6.31 -20.04
N PRO A 227 -3.14 -6.55 -21.25
CA PRO A 227 -3.55 -5.49 -22.18
C PRO A 227 -4.63 -4.57 -21.59
N ALA A 228 -5.49 -5.13 -20.74
CA ALA A 228 -6.64 -4.44 -20.21
C ALA A 228 -6.24 -3.42 -19.11
N GLU A 229 -5.22 -3.72 -18.32
CA GLU A 229 -4.57 -2.78 -17.40
C GLU A 229 -3.83 -1.67 -18.15
N LYS A 230 -3.13 -2.01 -19.23
CA LYS A 230 -2.47 -1.02 -20.09
C LYS A 230 -3.48 -0.05 -20.70
N LEU A 231 -4.60 -0.56 -21.20
CA LEU A 231 -5.69 0.26 -21.73
C LEU A 231 -6.25 1.22 -20.67
N GLN A 232 -6.38 0.76 -19.43
CA GLN A 232 -6.84 1.62 -18.34
C GLN A 232 -5.84 2.73 -18.01
N LEU A 233 -4.53 2.42 -17.94
CA LEU A 233 -3.51 3.45 -17.74
C LEU A 233 -3.46 4.46 -18.90
N LEU A 234 -3.71 4.02 -20.14
CA LEU A 234 -3.85 4.91 -21.29
C LEU A 234 -5.07 5.85 -21.13
N LYS A 235 -6.23 5.32 -20.72
CA LYS A 235 -7.44 6.13 -20.47
C LYS A 235 -7.27 7.14 -19.33
N LEU A 236 -6.41 6.84 -18.36
CA LEU A 236 -6.07 7.73 -17.25
C LEU A 236 -4.94 8.72 -17.58
N ASN A 237 -4.55 8.86 -18.87
CA ASN A 237 -3.50 9.76 -19.34
C ASN A 237 -2.13 9.57 -18.65
N VAL A 238 -1.83 8.35 -18.19
CA VAL A 238 -0.57 8.07 -17.47
C VAL A 238 0.66 8.31 -18.34
N VAL A 239 0.56 8.02 -19.65
CA VAL A 239 1.66 8.23 -20.60
C VAL A 239 2.03 9.71 -20.69
N GLU A 240 1.03 10.57 -20.94
CA GLU A 240 1.22 12.02 -21.00
C GLU A 240 1.78 12.56 -19.69
N MET A 241 1.15 12.22 -18.57
CA MET A 241 1.56 12.68 -17.26
C MET A 241 3.01 12.27 -16.92
N PHE A 242 3.41 11.05 -17.27
CA PHE A 242 4.78 10.57 -17.02
C PHE A 242 5.79 11.21 -17.96
N MET A 243 5.45 11.46 -19.22
CA MET A 243 6.31 12.19 -20.13
C MET A 243 6.53 13.63 -19.65
N LEU A 244 5.47 14.32 -19.21
CA LEU A 244 5.58 15.66 -18.63
C LEU A 244 6.47 15.68 -17.38
N VAL A 245 6.30 14.71 -16.47
CA VAL A 245 7.18 14.58 -15.30
C VAL A 245 8.64 14.36 -15.70
N ALA A 246 8.91 13.57 -16.74
CA ALA A 246 10.27 13.35 -17.23
C ALA A 246 10.90 14.58 -17.92
N LEU A 247 10.07 15.55 -18.33
CA LEU A 247 10.48 16.83 -18.90
C LEU A 247 10.50 17.97 -17.87
N ASP A 248 10.30 17.68 -16.58
CA ASP A 248 10.11 18.68 -15.51
C ASP A 248 8.90 19.62 -15.71
N GLU A 249 7.95 19.22 -16.57
CA GLU A 249 6.69 19.90 -16.88
C GLU A 249 5.47 19.18 -16.27
N GLY A 250 5.72 18.31 -15.28
CA GLY A 250 4.69 17.53 -14.59
C GLY A 250 3.71 18.41 -13.79
N PRO A 251 2.62 17.81 -13.27
CA PRO A 251 1.58 18.56 -12.54
C PRO A 251 2.05 19.09 -11.18
N GLY A 252 3.21 18.66 -10.69
CA GLY A 252 3.84 19.14 -9.46
C GLY A 252 5.22 19.74 -9.68
N PRO A 253 5.90 20.17 -8.60
CA PRO A 253 7.24 20.73 -8.69
C PRO A 253 8.22 19.77 -9.37
N ALA A 254 9.22 20.32 -10.07
CA ALA A 254 10.31 19.54 -10.65
C ALA A 254 11.01 18.68 -9.59
N ILE A 255 11.45 17.48 -9.98
CA ILE A 255 12.09 16.54 -9.08
C ILE A 255 13.54 16.99 -8.85
N LYS A 256 13.79 17.73 -7.77
CA LYS A 256 15.11 18.32 -7.46
C LYS A 256 16.14 17.34 -6.91
N TYR A 257 15.87 16.03 -6.94
CA TYR A 257 16.78 15.03 -6.37
C TYR A 257 17.93 14.73 -7.33
N GLN A 258 19.16 14.93 -6.84
CA GLN A 258 20.40 14.88 -7.65
C GLN A 258 20.62 13.55 -8.39
N TYR A 259 20.00 12.46 -7.95
CA TYR A 259 20.08 11.13 -8.57
C TYR A 259 18.69 10.52 -8.75
N ALA A 260 17.75 11.27 -9.32
CA ALA A 260 16.42 10.76 -9.60
C ALA A 260 16.47 9.61 -10.62
N GLU A 261 16.19 8.38 -10.16
CA GLU A 261 16.14 7.20 -11.03
C GLU A 261 14.78 7.06 -11.71
N LEU A 262 14.67 7.62 -12.93
CA LEU A 262 13.44 7.56 -13.74
C LEU A 262 13.35 6.29 -14.63
N GLY A 263 14.25 5.32 -14.48
CA GLY A 263 14.26 4.12 -15.31
C GLY A 263 12.92 3.35 -15.35
N ARG A 264 12.22 3.28 -14.21
CA ARG A 264 10.88 2.65 -14.13
C ARG A 264 9.81 3.48 -14.83
N LEU A 265 9.89 4.82 -14.77
CA LEU A 265 9.00 5.71 -15.51
C LEU A 265 9.12 5.43 -17.01
N TYR A 266 10.35 5.43 -17.55
CA TYR A 266 10.59 5.17 -18.96
C TYR A 266 10.13 3.79 -19.40
N GLN A 267 10.27 2.77 -18.54
CA GLN A 267 9.73 1.43 -18.82
C GLN A 267 8.20 1.43 -18.95
N VAL A 268 7.48 2.12 -18.06
CA VAL A 268 6.01 2.24 -18.14
C VAL A 268 5.61 2.94 -19.43
N VAL A 269 6.19 4.11 -19.71
CA VAL A 269 5.91 4.88 -20.94
C VAL A 269 6.18 4.03 -22.17
N SER A 270 7.34 3.37 -22.24
CA SER A 270 7.69 2.49 -23.37
C SER A 270 6.72 1.31 -23.52
N GLN A 271 6.26 0.70 -22.43
CA GLN A 271 5.32 -0.42 -22.50
C GLN A 271 3.95 0.02 -23.01
N LEU A 272 3.48 1.21 -22.60
CA LEU A 272 2.18 1.73 -22.97
C LEU A 272 2.16 2.25 -24.41
N ILE A 273 3.16 3.03 -24.84
CA ILE A 273 3.25 3.56 -26.22
C ILE A 273 3.29 2.43 -27.24
N ARG A 274 4.02 1.34 -26.95
CA ARG A 274 4.09 0.17 -27.85
C ARG A 274 2.75 -0.57 -28.01
N CYS A 275 1.74 -0.26 -27.19
CA CYS A 275 0.40 -0.80 -27.34
C CYS A 275 -0.54 0.12 -28.16
N CYS A 276 -0.06 1.30 -28.56
CA CYS A 276 -0.83 2.26 -29.35
C CYS A 276 -0.55 2.08 -30.84
N ASP A 277 -1.59 2.10 -31.66
CA ASP A 277 -1.46 2.21 -33.10
C ASP A 277 -1.20 3.68 -33.48
N VAL A 278 -0.01 3.94 -34.03
CA VAL A 278 0.42 5.26 -34.48
C VAL A 278 0.56 5.34 -36.00
N ALA A 279 0.09 4.34 -36.75
CA ALA A 279 0.24 4.28 -38.20
C ALA A 279 -0.27 5.55 -38.90
N GLN A 280 -1.38 6.12 -38.41
CA GLN A 280 -1.98 7.36 -38.95
C GLN A 280 -1.13 8.62 -38.71
N LYS A 281 -0.14 8.58 -37.81
CA LYS A 281 0.77 9.69 -37.48
C LYS A 281 2.14 9.53 -38.13
N GLN A 282 2.41 8.42 -38.81
CA GLN A 282 3.68 8.19 -39.51
C GLN A 282 3.69 9.01 -40.81
N GLN A 283 4.54 10.03 -40.85
CA GLN A 283 4.90 10.71 -42.10
C GLN A 283 6.21 10.09 -42.61
N SER A 284 6.16 9.42 -43.77
CA SER A 284 7.37 8.95 -44.43
C SER A 284 8.23 10.15 -44.81
N SER A 285 9.51 10.15 -44.43
CA SER A 285 10.47 11.14 -44.89
C SER A 285 10.72 10.98 -46.38
N GLN A 286 9.82 11.49 -47.24
CA GLN A 286 10.10 11.60 -48.66
C GLN A 286 11.08 12.76 -48.85
N SER A 287 12.31 12.43 -49.25
CA SER A 287 13.26 13.40 -49.76
C SER A 287 12.60 14.10 -50.96
N VAL A 288 12.32 15.39 -50.82
CA VAL A 288 11.89 16.22 -51.95
C VAL A 288 13.05 16.24 -52.94
N SER A 289 12.94 15.41 -53.98
CA SER A 289 13.82 15.45 -55.15
C SER A 289 13.64 16.82 -55.79
N ARG A 290 14.60 17.72 -55.59
CA ARG A 290 14.67 18.99 -56.33
C ARG A 290 14.96 18.67 -57.79
N THR A 291 13.93 18.72 -58.64
CA THR A 291 14.09 18.93 -60.09
C THR A 291 14.25 20.40 -60.40
#